data_AF-A0A9E0F461-F1
#
_entry.id   AF-A0A9E0F461-F1
#
_cell.length_a   1.000
_cell.length_b   1.000
_cell.length_c   1.000
_cell.angle_alpha   90.00
_cell.angle_beta   90.00
_cell.angle_gamma   90.00
#
_symmetry.space_group_name_H-M   'P 1'
#
loop_
_entity.id
_entity.type
_entity.pdbx_description
1 polymer ?
#
loop_
_entity_poly.entity_id
_entity_poly.type
_entity_poly.pdbx_seq_one_letter_code
_entity_poly.pdbx_strand_id
1 'polypeptide(L)' 'MVRDDTNHGNGTELYSPEIIFQKLDYIHHNPVSKKWNLTDDFALYPYSSASFYEKGEKSFAFLKDIRIELDGE' A
#
# COMPACT_ATOMS: atom_id res chain seq x y z
N MET A 1 -17.43 -35.84 -5.54
CA MET A 1 -16.93 -34.47 -5.76
C MET A 1 -16.55 -33.91 -4.40
N VAL A 2 -15.28 -34.07 -4.03
CA VAL A 2 -14.75 -33.53 -2.78
C VAL A 2 -14.61 -32.03 -3.01
N ARG A 3 -15.29 -31.23 -2.19
CA ARG A 3 -15.01 -29.79 -2.13
C ARG A 3 -13.65 -29.66 -1.47
N ASP A 4 -12.73 -29.02 -2.17
CA ASP A 4 -11.38 -28.78 -1.69
C ASP A 4 -11.47 -27.57 -0.76
N ASP A 5 -11.45 -27.85 0.54
CA ASP A 5 -11.64 -26.86 1.61
C ASP A 5 -10.31 -26.15 1.98
N THR A 6 -9.34 -26.12 1.07
CA THR A 6 -7.98 -25.60 1.33
C THR A 6 -7.83 -24.09 1.12
N ASN A 7 -8.89 -23.34 0.82
CA ASN A 7 -8.82 -21.88 0.81
C ASN A 7 -8.87 -21.30 2.24
N HIS A 8 -7.74 -21.31 2.93
CA HIS A 8 -7.50 -20.42 4.06
C HIS A 8 -7.27 -19.00 3.53
N GLY A 9 -8.35 -18.39 3.04
CA GLY A 9 -8.38 -17.06 2.42
C GLY A 9 -8.04 -15.96 3.43
N ASN A 10 -6.76 -15.64 3.55
CA ASN A 10 -6.25 -14.58 4.43
C ASN A 10 -5.67 -13.39 3.64
N GLY A 11 -6.08 -13.20 2.39
CA GLY A 11 -5.69 -12.09 1.53
C GLY A 11 -6.78 -11.76 0.53
N THR A 12 -7.02 -10.47 0.29
CA THR A 12 -7.90 -10.01 -0.78
C THR A 12 -7.06 -9.74 -2.02
N GLU A 13 -7.31 -10.48 -3.09
CA GLU A 13 -6.68 -10.22 -4.38
C GLU A 13 -7.19 -8.91 -4.96
N LEU A 14 -6.28 -8.07 -5.46
CA LEU A 14 -6.59 -6.77 -6.05
C LEU A 14 -6.23 -6.79 -7.54
N TYR A 15 -7.21 -6.46 -8.38
CA TYR A 15 -7.09 -6.56 -9.85
C TYR A 15 -7.30 -5.23 -10.58
N SER A 16 -7.74 -4.19 -9.87
CA SER A 16 -8.03 -2.89 -10.45
C SER A 16 -7.04 -1.85 -9.90
N PRO A 17 -6.40 -1.04 -10.77
CA PRO A 17 -5.56 0.07 -10.35
C PRO A 17 -6.28 0.99 -9.35
N GLU A 18 -7.55 1.29 -9.59
CA GLU A 18 -8.35 2.15 -8.73
C GLU A 18 -8.45 1.60 -7.30
N ILE A 19 -8.71 0.29 -7.17
CA ILE A 19 -8.77 -0.37 -5.86
C ILE A 19 -7.38 -0.41 -5.21
N ILE A 20 -6.33 -0.68 -5.98
CA ILE A 20 -4.94 -0.68 -5.50
C ILE A 20 -4.59 0.68 -4.89
N PHE A 21 -4.86 1.77 -5.61
CA PHE A 21 -4.57 3.14 -5.14
C PHE A 21 -5.41 3.50 -3.92
N GLN A 22 -6.70 3.11 -3.88
CA GLN A 22 -7.53 3.31 -2.69
C GLN A 22 -6.93 2.62 -1.45
N LYS A 23 -6.37 1.42 -1.59
CA LYS A 23 -5.73 0.70 -0.48
C LYS A 23 -4.39 1.32 -0.10
N LEU A 24 -3.60 1.76 -1.08
CA LEU A 24 -2.35 2.49 -0.87
C LEU A 24 -2.59 3.75 -0.03
N ASP A 25 -3.54 4.58 -0.44
CA ASP A 25 -3.93 5.80 0.29
C ASP A 25 -4.34 5.49 1.73
N TYR A 26 -5.19 4.50 1.92
CA TYR A 26 -5.61 4.08 3.26
C TYR A 26 -4.43 3.66 4.14
N ILE A 27 -3.51 2.85 3.60
CA ILE A 27 -2.33 2.38 4.33
C ILE A 27 -1.40 3.54 4.67
N HIS A 28 -1.14 4.43 3.71
CA HIS A 28 -0.26 5.58 3.88
C HIS A 28 -0.80 6.55 4.92
N HIS A 29 -2.11 6.75 5.01
CA HIS A 29 -2.74 7.66 5.98
C HIS A 29 -2.94 7.04 7.38
N ASN A 30 -2.69 5.74 7.57
CA ASN A 30 -2.81 5.11 8.89
C ASN A 30 -2.01 5.81 10.01
N PRO A 31 -0.75 6.27 9.79
CA PRO A 31 0.04 6.93 10.83
C PRO A 31 -0.59 8.22 11.34
N VAL A 32 -1.31 8.98 10.52
CA VAL A 32 -1.98 10.24 10.92
C VAL A 32 -3.44 10.03 11.36
N SER A 33 -3.94 8.79 11.31
CA SER A 33 -5.38 8.53 11.44
C SER A 33 -5.80 8.05 12.84
N LYS A 34 -6.92 8.60 13.31
CA LYS A 34 -7.70 8.12 14.47
C LYS A 34 -6.83 7.96 15.73
N LYS A 35 -6.69 6.71 16.19
CA LYS A 35 -6.03 6.32 17.44
C LYS A 35 -4.51 6.26 17.32
N TRP A 36 -3.96 6.28 16.11
CA TRP A 36 -2.52 6.11 15.90
C TRP A 36 -1.82 7.45 16.09
N ASN A 37 -2.16 8.45 15.26
CA ASN A 37 -1.64 9.83 15.34
C ASN A 37 -0.13 9.89 15.68
N LEU A 38 0.65 9.05 14.99
CA LEU A 38 2.08 8.83 15.21
C LEU A 38 2.95 9.94 14.63
N THR A 39 2.39 10.73 13.70
CA THR A 39 3.03 11.86 13.04
C THR A 39 1.95 12.82 12.55
N ASP A 40 2.32 14.07 12.25
CA ASP A 40 1.41 15.12 11.76
C ASP A 40 1.25 15.08 10.22
N ASP A 41 2.21 14.51 9.51
CA ASP A 41 2.19 14.33 8.05
C ASP A 41 2.50 12.86 7.73
N PHE A 42 1.60 12.21 6.98
CA PHE A 42 1.70 10.80 6.66
C PHE A 42 2.95 10.48 5.83
N ALA A 43 3.42 11.45 5.03
CA ALA A 43 4.66 11.34 4.27
C ALA A 43 5.93 11.60 5.11
N LEU A 44 5.82 11.85 6.42
CA LEU A 44 6.96 11.91 7.34
C LEU A 44 7.12 10.65 8.20
N TYR A 45 6.20 9.69 8.13
CA TYR A 45 6.33 8.45 8.90
C TYR A 45 7.43 7.55 8.30
N PRO A 46 8.57 7.36 8.99
CA PRO A 46 9.76 6.75 8.38
C PRO A 46 9.60 5.24 8.09
N TYR A 47 8.57 4.61 8.66
CA TYR A 47 8.27 3.19 8.49
C TYR A 47 7.13 2.94 7.48
N SER A 48 6.83 3.93 6.63
CA SER A 48 5.90 3.81 5.51
C SER A 48 6.61 4.11 4.20
N SER A 49 6.06 3.59 3.09
CA SER A 49 6.48 3.98 1.74
C SER A 49 5.84 5.29 1.26
N ALA A 50 5.04 5.97 2.07
CA ALA A 50 4.32 7.19 1.67
C ALA A 50 5.24 8.26 1.05
N SER A 51 6.41 8.53 1.64
CA SER A 51 7.33 9.55 1.11
C SER A 51 7.93 9.19 -0.25
N PHE A 52 8.04 7.89 -0.56
CA PHE A 52 8.44 7.43 -1.89
C PHE A 52 7.40 7.83 -2.96
N TYR A 53 6.10 7.68 -2.66
CA TYR A 53 5.03 8.01 -3.60
C TYR A 53 4.77 9.52 -3.72
N GLU A 54 4.78 10.23 -2.58
CA GLU A 54 4.42 11.65 -2.49
C GLU A 54 5.59 12.59 -2.81
N LYS A 55 6.80 12.25 -2.34
CA LYS A 55 7.98 13.13 -2.37
C LYS A 55 9.09 12.58 -3.27
N GLY A 56 8.95 11.36 -3.81
CA GLY A 56 9.97 10.70 -4.62
C GLY A 56 11.22 10.27 -3.83
N GLU A 57 11.12 10.18 -2.50
CA GLU A 57 12.25 9.83 -1.65
C GLU A 57 12.68 8.37 -1.85
N LYS A 58 14.00 8.15 -1.96
CA LYS A 58 14.58 6.81 -2.19
C LYS A 58 15.24 6.24 -0.92
N SER A 59 14.57 6.41 0.21
CA SER A 59 15.03 5.92 1.53
C SER A 59 15.14 4.39 1.59
N PHE A 60 14.40 3.68 0.73
CA PHE A 60 14.43 2.23 0.60
C PHE A 60 14.74 1.83 -0.85
N ALA A 61 15.93 1.27 -1.09
CA ALA A 61 16.39 0.93 -2.44
C ALA A 61 15.61 -0.20 -3.13
N PHE A 62 14.83 -0.99 -2.36
CA PHE A 62 14.07 -2.12 -2.87
C PHE A 62 12.64 -1.76 -3.33
N LEU A 63 12.18 -0.52 -3.10
CA LEU A 63 10.83 -0.12 -3.50
C LEU A 63 10.72 0.00 -5.02
N LYS A 64 9.61 -0.51 -5.55
CA LYS A 64 9.18 -0.34 -6.93
C LYS A 64 7.86 0.42 -6.97
N ASP A 65 7.71 1.30 -7.94
CA ASP A 65 6.51 2.10 -8.10
C ASP A 65 5.46 1.33 -8.91
N ILE A 66 4.36 0.95 -8.27
CA ILE A 66 3.29 0.19 -8.92
C ILE A 66 2.61 0.96 -10.06
N ARG A 67 2.68 2.30 -10.06
CA ARG A 67 2.13 3.13 -11.15
C ARG A 67 2.87 2.85 -12.46
N ILE A 68 4.20 2.74 -12.38
CA ILE A 68 5.05 2.47 -13.54
C ILE A 68 4.83 1.04 -14.07
N GLU A 69 4.66 0.08 -13.16
CA GLU A 69 4.47 -1.32 -13.54
C GLU A 69 3.10 -1.56 -14.19
N LEU A 70 2.06 -0.80 -13.78
CA LEU A 70 0.72 -0.88 -14.39
C LEU A 70 0.62 -0.15 -15.74
N ASP A 71 1.39 0.93 -15.94
CA ASP A 71 1.43 1.66 -17.22
C ASP A 71 2.24 0.90 -18.31
N GLY A 72 2.93 -0.18 -17.93
CA GLY A 72 3.76 -1.01 -18.81
C GLY A 72 3.05 -2.24 -19.41
N GLU A 73 1.79 -2.48 -19.07
CA GLU A 73 0.90 -3.49 -19.70
C GLU A 73 0.00 -2.87 -20.79
#